data_AF-A0A5R8WX21-F1
#
_entry.id   AF-A0A5R8WX21-F1
#
_cell.length_a   1.000
_cell.length_b   1.000
_cell.length_c   1.000
_cell.angle_alpha   90.00
_cell.angle_beta   90.00
_cell.angle_gamma   90.00
#
_symmetry.space_group_name_H-M   'P 1'
#
loop_
_entity.id
_entity.type
_entity.pdbx_description
1 polymer ?
#
loop_
_entity_poly.entity_id
_entity_poly.type
_entity_poly.pdbx_seq_one_letter_code
_entity_poly.pdbx_strand_id
1 'polypeptide(L)'
;MLRPLFLAAPLGPRALDAAYLLFRLHLGLSIAIGAGWSKLINLSTTRDLAKLLWHPDQLSTPDWFVQQVAGLGFTFPSPYFWAALAVWGELLGGLLIALGLATRLAAAQLAVQFLVIAFFWYETPEPVLGMYYQQLLFWAFVLVTALGGGRFSLDYLLSRPRRTPAVRGLGAPALAVIGLWLICATAPVQAQAPPADTPAVRLADFRPLLRYDWQGTLTYLDYQSQRPVTLVTRLNGMQAGAGELVLDYQYQEPEGGLVKGFERLRLRPDGHGLVWDELPMRLHQRTARPDSTLQLVLVGEGRDDNRPATIRRTVLIGARRCRIRKEVRFAGQTDFLQRNEYQFTR
;
A
#
# COMPACT_ATOMS: atom_id res chain seq x y z
N MET A 1 -4.00 -14.37 -32.11
CA MET A 1 -5.28 -14.55 -31.40
C MET A 1 -5.80 -13.32 -30.64
N LEU A 2 -5.09 -12.18 -30.55
CA LEU A 2 -5.52 -11.01 -29.74
C LEU A 2 -6.47 -10.01 -30.45
N ARG A 3 -6.75 -10.18 -31.76
CA ARG A 3 -7.58 -9.27 -32.56
C ARG A 3 -8.96 -8.90 -31.95
N PRO A 4 -9.75 -9.82 -31.36
CA PRO A 4 -11.08 -9.46 -30.83
C PRO A 4 -11.03 -8.55 -29.61
N LEU A 5 -9.90 -8.48 -28.89
CA LEU A 5 -9.76 -7.69 -27.66
C LEU A 5 -9.59 -6.19 -27.92
N PHE A 6 -9.15 -5.82 -29.12
CA PHE A 6 -8.95 -4.43 -29.56
C PHE A 6 -9.97 -3.97 -30.61
N LEU A 7 -10.92 -4.84 -30.98
CA LEU A 7 -11.97 -4.54 -31.94
C LEU A 7 -13.04 -3.67 -31.29
N ALA A 8 -13.12 -2.43 -31.74
CA ALA A 8 -14.25 -1.53 -31.50
C ALA A 8 -15.10 -1.42 -32.77
N ALA A 9 -16.42 -1.39 -32.61
CA ALA A 9 -17.36 -1.20 -33.69
C ALA A 9 -18.36 -0.09 -33.30
N PRO A 10 -18.96 0.62 -34.26
CA PRO A 10 -20.04 1.56 -33.98
C PRO A 10 -21.23 0.84 -33.36
N LEU A 11 -21.82 1.42 -32.32
CA LEU A 11 -22.98 0.83 -31.64
C LEU A 11 -24.31 1.13 -32.36
N GLY A 12 -24.31 2.05 -33.33
CA GLY A 12 -25.49 2.39 -34.13
C GLY A 12 -25.53 3.86 -34.53
N PRO A 13 -26.61 4.61 -34.20
CA PRO A 13 -26.70 6.04 -34.48
C PRO A 13 -25.60 6.85 -33.79
N ARG A 14 -25.24 8.01 -34.36
CA ARG A 14 -24.20 8.90 -33.79
C ARG A 14 -24.53 9.35 -32.37
N ALA A 15 -25.81 9.58 -32.08
CA ALA A 15 -26.28 9.93 -30.74
C ALA A 15 -26.00 8.82 -29.72
N LEU A 16 -26.21 7.55 -30.07
CA LEU A 16 -25.94 6.41 -29.20
C LEU A 16 -24.44 6.26 -28.91
N ASP A 17 -23.60 6.37 -29.94
CA ASP A 17 -22.14 6.34 -29.74
C ASP A 17 -21.64 7.54 -28.93
N ALA A 18 -22.26 8.72 -29.06
CA ALA A 18 -21.91 9.90 -28.27
C ALA A 18 -22.34 9.74 -26.80
N ALA A 19 -23.54 9.21 -26.55
CA ALA A 19 -23.99 8.87 -25.20
C ALA A 19 -23.07 7.83 -24.55
N TYR A 20 -22.66 6.80 -25.31
CA TYR A 20 -21.72 5.81 -24.82
C TYR A 20 -20.32 6.38 -24.55
N LEU A 21 -19.83 7.32 -25.37
CA LEU A 21 -18.60 8.05 -25.09
C LEU A 21 -18.69 8.80 -23.75
N LEU A 22 -19.77 9.56 -23.53
CA LEU A 22 -19.97 10.29 -22.28
C LEU A 22 -20.02 9.36 -21.08
N PHE A 23 -20.72 8.23 -21.21
CA PHE A 23 -20.76 7.17 -20.21
C PHE A 23 -19.37 6.62 -19.90
N ARG A 24 -18.58 6.25 -20.91
CA ARG A 24 -17.21 5.73 -20.72
C ARG A 24 -16.27 6.78 -20.12
N LEU A 25 -16.36 8.03 -20.56
CA LEU A 25 -15.56 9.13 -20.02
C LEU A 25 -15.88 9.32 -18.53
N HIS A 26 -17.16 9.41 -18.18
CA HIS A 26 -17.58 9.57 -16.80
C HIS A 26 -17.15 8.38 -15.93
N LEU A 27 -17.46 7.15 -16.35
CA LEU A 27 -17.09 5.93 -15.62
C LEU A 27 -15.58 5.80 -15.44
N GLY A 28 -14.82 5.95 -16.53
CA GLY A 28 -13.37 5.79 -16.53
C GLY A 28 -12.66 6.86 -15.70
N LEU A 29 -13.02 8.15 -15.87
CA LEU A 29 -12.43 9.24 -15.10
C LEU A 29 -12.82 9.18 -13.62
N SER A 30 -14.06 8.81 -13.31
CA SER A 30 -14.51 8.69 -11.91
C SER A 30 -13.71 7.64 -11.15
N ILE A 31 -13.34 6.54 -11.80
CA ILE A 31 -12.57 5.46 -11.18
C ILE A 31 -11.09 5.78 -11.15
N ALA A 32 -10.56 6.34 -12.24
CA ALA A 32 -9.19 6.79 -12.30
C ALA A 32 -8.88 7.81 -11.21
N ILE A 33 -9.76 8.80 -11.02
CA ILE A 33 -9.55 9.88 -10.05
C ILE A 33 -10.04 9.48 -8.66
N GLY A 34 -11.28 9.01 -8.56
CA GLY A 34 -11.95 8.76 -7.28
C GLY A 34 -11.46 7.52 -6.55
N ALA A 35 -10.95 6.50 -7.27
CA ALA A 35 -10.43 5.29 -6.66
C ALA A 35 -8.89 5.19 -6.80
N GLY A 36 -8.36 5.25 -8.03
CA GLY A 36 -6.93 5.04 -8.26
C GLY A 36 -6.07 6.20 -7.74
N TRP A 37 -6.30 7.40 -8.25
CA TRP A 37 -5.55 8.60 -7.89
C TRP A 37 -5.69 8.90 -6.40
N SER A 38 -6.92 9.02 -5.87
CA SER A 38 -7.17 9.30 -4.45
C SER A 38 -6.38 8.40 -3.48
N LYS A 39 -6.21 7.11 -3.81
CA LYS A 39 -5.40 6.15 -3.05
C LYS A 39 -3.90 6.41 -3.13
N LEU A 40 -3.35 6.72 -4.30
CA LEU A 40 -1.92 6.97 -4.50
C LEU A 40 -1.38 8.18 -3.74
N ILE A 41 -2.22 9.20 -3.60
CA ILE A 41 -1.86 10.48 -2.96
C ILE A 41 -2.32 10.56 -1.49
N ASN A 42 -2.91 9.48 -0.94
CA ASN A 42 -3.51 9.48 0.41
C ASN A 42 -4.44 10.69 0.64
N LEU A 43 -5.17 11.07 -0.40
CA LEU A 43 -5.82 12.37 -0.50
C LEU A 43 -7.30 12.21 -0.17
N SER A 44 -7.64 12.29 1.12
CA SER A 44 -9.03 12.31 1.55
C SER A 44 -9.69 13.69 1.40
N THR A 45 -8.94 14.76 1.03
CA THR A 45 -9.47 16.14 0.90
C THR A 45 -8.63 17.02 -0.03
N THR A 46 -9.25 17.94 -0.78
CA THR A 46 -8.66 18.84 -1.80
C THR A 46 -7.45 19.71 -1.40
N ARG A 47 -6.97 19.66 -0.14
CA ARG A 47 -5.82 20.43 0.35
C ARG A 47 -4.45 19.76 0.19
N ASP A 48 -4.34 18.47 -0.13
CA ASP A 48 -3.02 17.82 -0.22
C ASP A 48 -2.37 17.79 -1.61
N LEU A 49 -2.77 18.68 -2.53
CA LEU A 49 -1.97 18.95 -3.75
C LEU A 49 -0.52 19.30 -3.43
N ALA A 50 -0.27 19.80 -2.21
CA ALA A 50 1.06 20.05 -1.72
C ALA A 50 1.90 18.76 -1.64
N LYS A 51 1.39 17.63 -1.13
CA LYS A 51 2.21 16.41 -0.93
C LYS A 51 2.90 15.91 -2.21
N LEU A 52 2.33 16.18 -3.38
CA LEU A 52 2.89 15.85 -4.70
C LEU A 52 4.15 16.66 -5.06
N LEU A 53 4.30 17.88 -4.54
CA LEU A 53 5.38 18.81 -4.91
C LEU A 53 6.65 18.64 -4.05
N TRP A 54 6.53 18.11 -2.83
CA TRP A 54 7.67 17.94 -1.91
C TRP A 54 8.17 16.48 -1.80
N HIS A 55 7.38 15.48 -2.21
CA HIS A 55 7.76 14.06 -2.16
C HIS A 55 7.46 13.33 -3.49
N PRO A 56 8.18 13.64 -4.58
CA PRO A 56 8.00 12.98 -5.88
C PRO A 56 8.25 11.45 -5.85
N ASP A 57 8.92 10.97 -4.80
CA ASP A 57 9.35 9.57 -4.65
C ASP A 57 8.32 8.66 -3.93
N GLN A 58 7.20 9.22 -3.42
CA GLN A 58 6.24 8.50 -2.57
C GLN A 58 4.90 8.15 -3.25
N LEU A 59 4.88 7.86 -4.55
CA LEU A 59 3.74 7.21 -5.23
C LEU A 59 3.67 5.71 -4.85
N SER A 60 3.44 5.43 -3.57
CA SER A 60 3.33 4.08 -3.03
C SER A 60 1.90 3.79 -2.56
N THR A 61 1.53 2.51 -2.54
CA THR A 61 0.20 2.13 -2.08
C THR A 61 0.02 2.35 -0.58
N PRO A 62 -1.10 2.92 -0.15
CA PRO A 62 -1.30 3.24 1.24
C PRO A 62 -1.50 1.97 2.09
N ASP A 63 -0.90 1.94 3.28
CA ASP A 63 -0.83 0.74 4.12
C ASP A 63 -2.23 0.21 4.53
N TRP A 64 -3.21 1.08 4.71
CA TRP A 64 -4.60 0.66 5.02
C TRP A 64 -5.20 -0.19 3.88
N PHE A 65 -4.87 0.13 2.62
CA PHE A 65 -5.39 -0.61 1.47
C PHE A 65 -4.66 -1.94 1.32
N VAL A 66 -3.36 -1.95 1.61
CA VAL A 66 -2.55 -3.18 1.68
C VAL A 66 -3.13 -4.15 2.73
N GLN A 67 -3.55 -3.65 3.89
CA GLN A 67 -4.21 -4.46 4.91
C GLN A 67 -5.59 -4.96 4.47
N GLN A 68 -6.37 -4.14 3.76
CA GLN A 68 -7.66 -4.57 3.20
C GLN A 68 -7.48 -5.73 2.21
N VAL A 69 -6.48 -5.62 1.32
CA VAL A 69 -6.10 -6.66 0.36
C VAL A 69 -5.59 -7.91 1.08
N ALA A 70 -4.78 -7.76 2.12
CA ALA A 70 -4.33 -8.89 2.95
C ALA A 70 -5.49 -9.60 3.66
N GLY A 71 -6.44 -8.84 4.22
CA GLY A 71 -7.64 -9.36 4.89
C GLY A 71 -8.56 -10.14 3.96
N LEU A 72 -8.53 -9.82 2.66
CA LEU A 72 -9.19 -10.59 1.59
C LEU A 72 -8.47 -11.90 1.22
N GLY A 73 -7.31 -12.19 1.83
CA GLY A 73 -6.53 -13.39 1.57
C GLY A 73 -5.47 -13.25 0.47
N PHE A 74 -5.33 -12.08 -0.15
CA PHE A 74 -4.31 -11.81 -1.17
C PHE A 74 -2.93 -11.58 -0.55
N THR A 75 -2.36 -12.65 -0.01
CA THR A 75 -1.10 -12.63 0.75
C THR A 75 0.13 -13.07 -0.05
N PHE A 76 -0.04 -13.82 -1.13
CA PHE A 76 1.03 -14.24 -2.03
C PHE A 76 0.84 -13.66 -3.44
N PRO A 77 1.84 -13.05 -4.11
CA PRO A 77 3.26 -12.96 -3.72
C PRO A 77 3.56 -11.96 -2.60
N SER A 78 2.76 -10.90 -2.46
CA SER A 78 2.67 -10.06 -1.25
C SER A 78 1.39 -9.21 -1.30
N PRO A 79 0.83 -8.78 -0.16
CA PRO A 79 -0.30 -7.84 -0.14
C PRO A 79 0.02 -6.52 -0.82
N TYR A 80 1.27 -6.03 -0.69
CA TYR A 80 1.72 -4.81 -1.35
C TYR A 80 1.71 -4.93 -2.88
N PHE A 81 2.10 -6.08 -3.41
CA PHE A 81 2.02 -6.35 -4.85
C PHE A 81 0.58 -6.26 -5.35
N TRP A 82 -0.36 -6.91 -4.66
CA TRP A 82 -1.77 -6.91 -5.02
C TRP A 82 -2.43 -5.55 -4.86
N ALA A 83 -2.11 -4.84 -3.77
CA ALA A 83 -2.55 -3.47 -3.56
C ALA A 83 -2.03 -2.56 -4.67
N ALA A 84 -0.75 -2.66 -5.04
CA ALA A 84 -0.18 -1.87 -6.14
C ALA A 84 -0.89 -2.17 -7.46
N LEU A 85 -1.09 -3.44 -7.77
CA LEU A 85 -1.81 -3.85 -8.97
C LEU A 85 -3.25 -3.30 -8.99
N ALA A 86 -3.95 -3.33 -7.86
CA ALA A 86 -5.31 -2.84 -7.72
C ALA A 86 -5.41 -1.30 -7.83
N VAL A 87 -4.51 -0.55 -7.19
CA VAL A 87 -4.49 0.92 -7.26
C VAL A 87 -4.11 1.41 -8.66
N TRP A 88 -3.03 0.84 -9.23
CA TRP A 88 -2.61 1.19 -10.59
C TRP A 88 -3.60 0.69 -11.64
N GLY A 89 -4.26 -0.44 -11.39
CA GLY A 89 -5.37 -0.95 -12.21
C GLY A 89 -6.55 0.03 -12.23
N GLU A 90 -6.97 0.55 -11.08
CA GLU A 90 -8.01 1.59 -11.00
C GLU A 90 -7.62 2.88 -11.74
N LEU A 91 -6.39 3.35 -11.53
CA LEU A 91 -5.89 4.56 -12.18
C LEU A 91 -5.78 4.37 -13.71
N LEU A 92 -4.91 3.46 -14.14
CA LEU A 92 -4.60 3.27 -15.55
C LEU A 92 -5.79 2.65 -16.30
N GLY A 93 -6.46 1.65 -15.72
CA GLY A 93 -7.64 1.03 -16.30
C GLY A 93 -8.77 2.04 -16.50
N GLY A 94 -9.00 2.94 -15.55
CA GLY A 94 -9.97 4.02 -15.69
C GLY A 94 -9.63 4.98 -16.84
N LEU A 95 -8.37 5.42 -16.93
CA LEU A 95 -7.90 6.28 -18.02
C LEU A 95 -8.01 5.58 -19.39
N LEU A 96 -7.64 4.31 -19.46
CA LEU A 96 -7.74 3.50 -20.68
C LEU A 96 -9.19 3.37 -21.16
N ILE A 97 -10.15 3.15 -20.25
CA ILE A 97 -11.58 3.11 -20.60
C ILE A 97 -12.09 4.47 -21.09
N ALA A 98 -11.71 5.55 -20.41
CA ALA A 98 -12.12 6.91 -20.76
C ALA A 98 -11.65 7.27 -22.19
N LEU A 99 -10.38 7.00 -22.50
CA LEU A 99 -9.81 7.21 -23.84
C LEU A 99 -10.31 6.17 -24.87
N GLY A 100 -10.78 5.02 -24.39
CA GLY A 100 -11.15 3.89 -25.23
C GLY A 100 -9.95 3.22 -25.87
N LEU A 101 -8.89 2.95 -25.09
CA LEU A 101 -7.71 2.20 -25.52
C LEU A 101 -7.64 0.89 -24.76
N ALA A 102 -7.48 -0.24 -25.46
CA ALA A 102 -7.56 -1.58 -24.88
C ALA A 102 -8.85 -1.77 -24.03
N THR A 103 -9.96 -1.17 -24.48
CA THR A 103 -11.14 -0.90 -23.66
C THR A 103 -11.69 -2.16 -23.01
N ARG A 104 -11.74 -3.27 -23.76
CA ARG A 104 -12.27 -4.55 -23.28
C ARG A 104 -11.40 -5.15 -22.18
N LEU A 105 -10.08 -5.05 -22.32
CA LEU A 105 -9.12 -5.58 -21.34
C LEU A 105 -9.12 -4.74 -20.06
N ALA A 106 -9.10 -3.42 -20.20
CA ALA A 106 -9.16 -2.51 -19.05
C ALA A 106 -10.47 -2.67 -18.27
N ALA A 107 -11.61 -2.76 -18.97
CA ALA A 107 -12.89 -2.99 -18.34
C ALA A 107 -13.01 -4.37 -17.69
N ALA A 108 -12.47 -5.43 -18.32
CA ALA A 108 -12.50 -6.76 -17.73
C ALA A 108 -11.67 -6.83 -16.43
N GLN A 109 -10.49 -6.21 -16.41
CA GLN A 109 -9.66 -6.14 -15.20
C GLN A 109 -10.40 -5.42 -14.06
N LEU A 110 -11.02 -4.27 -14.33
CA LEU A 110 -11.80 -3.54 -13.33
C LEU A 110 -13.06 -4.29 -12.90
N ALA A 111 -13.73 -4.99 -13.82
CA ALA A 111 -14.84 -5.87 -13.45
C ALA A 111 -14.41 -6.95 -12.45
N VAL A 112 -13.24 -7.58 -12.63
CA VAL A 112 -12.71 -8.56 -11.66
C VAL A 112 -12.46 -7.91 -10.30
N GLN A 113 -11.88 -6.71 -10.27
CA GLN A 113 -11.62 -6.01 -9.02
C GLN A 113 -12.90 -5.67 -8.26
N PHE A 114 -13.91 -5.13 -8.96
CA PHE A 114 -15.19 -4.80 -8.35
C PHE A 114 -16.05 -6.02 -8.04
N LEU A 115 -15.85 -7.16 -8.71
CA LEU A 115 -16.42 -8.45 -8.31
C LEU A 115 -15.91 -8.86 -6.93
N VAL A 116 -14.59 -8.80 -6.72
CA VAL A 116 -13.95 -9.14 -5.43
C VAL A 116 -14.50 -8.25 -4.31
N ILE A 117 -14.54 -6.95 -4.55
CA ILE A 117 -14.99 -5.99 -3.53
C ILE A 117 -16.50 -6.12 -3.27
N ALA A 118 -17.31 -6.27 -4.31
CA ALA A 118 -18.77 -6.23 -4.17
C ALA A 118 -19.37 -7.53 -3.62
N PHE A 119 -18.74 -8.68 -3.85
CA PHE A 119 -19.33 -9.99 -3.53
C PHE A 119 -18.52 -10.82 -2.54
N PHE A 120 -17.20 -10.64 -2.46
CA PHE A 120 -16.35 -11.44 -1.57
C PHE A 120 -15.91 -10.70 -0.31
N TRP A 121 -15.91 -9.37 -0.33
CA TRP A 121 -15.52 -8.56 0.85
C TRP A 121 -16.70 -8.18 1.76
N TYR A 122 -17.90 -7.99 1.21
CA TYR A 122 -19.03 -7.46 1.97
C TYR A 122 -19.59 -8.53 2.91
N GLU A 123 -19.81 -8.18 4.19
CA GLU A 123 -20.22 -9.12 5.24
C GLU A 123 -21.65 -9.67 5.06
N THR A 124 -22.48 -9.02 4.25
CA THR A 124 -23.83 -9.49 3.84
C THR A 124 -24.07 -9.21 2.35
N PRO A 125 -23.54 -10.02 1.43
CA PRO A 125 -23.70 -9.79 0.01
C PRO A 125 -25.15 -10.11 -0.38
N GLU A 126 -25.98 -9.09 -0.58
CA GLU A 126 -27.29 -9.22 -1.22
C GLU A 126 -27.12 -9.06 -2.73
N PRO A 127 -27.05 -10.16 -3.52
CA PRO A 127 -26.52 -10.09 -4.89
C PRO A 127 -27.52 -9.51 -5.90
N VAL A 128 -28.81 -9.52 -5.55
CA VAL A 128 -29.92 -9.20 -6.46
C VAL A 128 -30.72 -8.00 -5.97
N LEU A 129 -30.95 -7.89 -4.66
CA LEU A 129 -31.74 -6.82 -4.05
C LEU A 129 -30.87 -5.69 -3.44
N GLY A 130 -29.59 -5.97 -3.19
CA GLY A 130 -28.65 -4.97 -2.69
C GLY A 130 -28.40 -3.88 -3.74
N MET A 131 -28.40 -2.62 -3.31
CA MET A 131 -28.05 -1.47 -4.15
C MET A 131 -26.73 -0.87 -3.67
N TYR A 132 -25.63 -1.62 -3.83
CA TYR A 132 -24.30 -1.14 -3.46
C TYR A 132 -23.59 -0.47 -4.64
N TYR A 133 -22.92 0.64 -4.36
CA TYR A 133 -22.17 1.40 -5.36
C TYR A 133 -21.15 0.53 -6.12
N GLN A 134 -20.50 -0.40 -5.44
CA GLN A 134 -19.51 -1.32 -6.01
C GLN A 134 -20.14 -2.35 -6.96
N GLN A 135 -21.37 -2.80 -6.69
CA GLN A 135 -22.11 -3.71 -7.59
C GLN A 135 -22.53 -2.99 -8.88
N LEU A 136 -22.96 -1.73 -8.77
CA LEU A 136 -23.26 -0.90 -9.94
C LEU A 136 -22.03 -0.71 -10.83
N LEU A 137 -20.88 -0.41 -10.23
CA LEU A 137 -19.61 -0.29 -10.96
C LEU A 137 -19.20 -1.60 -11.61
N PHE A 138 -19.33 -2.73 -10.91
CA PHE A 138 -19.09 -4.06 -11.47
C PHE A 138 -19.91 -4.27 -12.76
N TRP A 139 -21.22 -4.05 -12.73
CA TRP A 139 -22.08 -4.24 -13.90
C TRP A 139 -21.79 -3.22 -15.02
N ALA A 140 -21.43 -1.99 -14.67
CA ALA A 140 -20.98 -0.99 -15.64
C ALA A 140 -19.72 -1.46 -16.39
N PHE A 141 -18.75 -2.06 -15.69
CA PHE A 141 -17.55 -2.61 -16.33
C PHE A 141 -17.83 -3.87 -17.14
N VAL A 142 -18.75 -4.73 -16.71
CA VAL A 142 -19.22 -5.88 -17.52
C VAL A 142 -19.83 -5.38 -18.84
N LEU A 143 -20.66 -4.35 -18.79
CA LEU A 143 -21.25 -3.73 -19.97
C LEU A 143 -20.17 -3.19 -20.93
N VAL A 144 -19.19 -2.44 -20.41
CA VAL A 144 -18.09 -1.90 -21.24
C VAL A 144 -17.21 -3.02 -21.81
N THR A 145 -17.00 -4.11 -21.07
CA THR A 145 -16.27 -5.29 -21.54
C THR A 145 -16.97 -5.92 -22.74
N ALA A 146 -18.30 -6.02 -22.70
CA ALA A 146 -19.12 -6.59 -23.77
C ALA A 146 -19.20 -5.66 -25.00
N LEU A 147 -19.42 -4.36 -24.79
CA LEU A 147 -19.57 -3.37 -25.85
C LEU A 147 -18.24 -2.95 -26.49
N GLY A 148 -17.16 -2.89 -25.73
CA GLY A 148 -15.85 -2.39 -26.16
C GLY A 148 -15.79 -0.86 -26.25
N GLY A 149 -14.91 -0.32 -27.09
CA GLY A 149 -14.65 1.12 -27.17
C GLY A 149 -15.72 1.97 -27.90
N GLY A 150 -16.48 1.39 -28.84
CA GLY A 150 -17.42 2.16 -29.67
C GLY A 150 -16.73 3.10 -30.67
N ARG A 151 -17.50 3.86 -31.46
CA ARG A 151 -16.98 4.68 -32.59
C ARG A 151 -16.02 5.81 -32.19
N PHE A 152 -16.12 6.34 -30.97
CA PHE A 152 -15.27 7.44 -30.49
C PHE A 152 -14.15 6.95 -29.56
N SER A 153 -13.67 5.73 -29.76
CA SER A 153 -12.53 5.17 -29.03
C SER A 153 -11.24 5.22 -29.83
N LEU A 154 -10.11 5.26 -29.13
CA LEU A 154 -8.81 5.04 -29.76
C LEU A 154 -8.72 3.64 -30.40
N ASP A 155 -9.32 2.62 -29.79
CA ASP A 155 -9.44 1.26 -30.35
C ASP A 155 -10.08 1.28 -31.74
N TYR A 156 -11.15 2.07 -31.94
CA TYR A 156 -11.80 2.21 -33.24
C TYR A 156 -10.93 2.98 -34.24
N LEU A 157 -10.26 4.03 -33.78
CA LEU A 157 -9.38 4.85 -34.61
C LEU A 157 -8.17 4.03 -35.10
N LEU A 158 -7.61 3.17 -34.24
CA LEU A 158 -6.53 2.24 -34.55
C LEU A 158 -6.99 1.07 -35.41
N SER A 159 -8.26 0.66 -35.30
CA SER A 159 -8.84 -0.44 -36.09
C SER A 159 -9.26 -0.03 -37.51
N ARG A 160 -9.32 1.28 -37.81
CA ARG A 160 -9.65 1.74 -39.17
C ARG A 160 -8.54 1.34 -40.15
N PRO A 161 -8.88 0.67 -41.26
CA PRO A 161 -7.90 0.48 -42.33
C PRO A 161 -7.44 1.87 -42.78
N ARG A 162 -6.14 2.15 -42.65
CA ARG A 162 -5.54 3.31 -43.30
C ARG A 162 -5.82 3.14 -44.79
N ARG A 163 -6.55 4.08 -45.40
CA ARG A 163 -6.53 4.25 -46.86
C ARG A 163 -5.12 4.73 -47.22
N THR A 164 -4.16 3.82 -47.26
CA THR A 164 -2.88 4.07 -47.91
C THR A 164 -3.12 4.05 -49.42
N PRO A 165 -2.77 5.12 -50.18
CA PRO A 165 -2.53 4.93 -51.60
C PRO A 165 -1.50 3.82 -51.77
N ALA A 166 -1.64 3.00 -52.81
CA ALA A 166 -0.80 1.84 -53.07
C ALA A 166 0.68 2.25 -53.20
N VAL A 167 1.40 2.22 -52.09
CA VAL A 167 2.87 2.17 -52.09
C VAL A 167 3.22 0.70 -52.06
N ARG A 168 3.70 0.20 -53.21
CA ARG A 168 4.34 -1.10 -53.32
C ARG A 168 5.60 -1.12 -52.45
N GLY A 169 5.75 -2.20 -51.69
CA GLY A 169 7.04 -2.66 -51.17
C GLY A 169 7.38 -2.19 -49.76
N LEU A 170 7.05 -3.02 -48.77
CA LEU A 170 8.02 -3.87 -48.06
C LEU A 170 7.24 -4.63 -46.97
N GLY A 171 7.52 -5.94 -46.89
CA GLY A 171 6.67 -6.92 -46.24
C GLY A 171 6.51 -6.76 -44.72
N ALA A 172 5.35 -7.17 -44.23
CA ALA A 172 5.12 -7.52 -42.84
C ALA A 172 4.60 -8.96 -42.80
N PRO A 173 4.83 -9.70 -41.71
CA PRO A 173 4.00 -9.50 -40.52
C PRO A 173 4.87 -9.36 -39.25
N ALA A 174 4.60 -8.41 -38.35
CA ALA A 174 3.56 -8.44 -37.32
C ALA A 174 3.61 -9.69 -36.41
N LEU A 175 3.76 -9.42 -35.10
CA LEU A 175 3.50 -10.25 -33.91
C LEU A 175 4.68 -11.03 -33.30
N ALA A 176 5.22 -10.49 -32.21
CA ALA A 176 5.47 -11.26 -30.99
C ALA A 176 5.50 -10.31 -29.78
N VAL A 177 4.36 -10.24 -29.08
CA VAL A 177 4.28 -9.95 -27.65
C VAL A 177 4.83 -11.18 -26.91
N ILE A 178 5.52 -10.95 -25.79
CA ILE A 178 6.02 -11.93 -24.79
C ILE A 178 7.32 -12.65 -25.19
N GLY A 179 8.41 -12.21 -24.55
CA GLY A 179 9.73 -12.83 -24.64
C GLY A 179 10.71 -12.22 -23.63
N LEU A 180 10.28 -12.06 -22.37
CA LEU A 180 11.22 -11.94 -21.25
C LEU A 180 10.61 -12.51 -19.97
N TRP A 181 10.29 -13.79 -20.03
CA TRP A 181 10.40 -14.68 -18.87
C TRP A 181 11.63 -15.55 -19.12
N LEU A 182 12.41 -15.78 -18.05
CA LEU A 182 13.62 -16.62 -17.96
C LEU A 182 14.89 -16.00 -18.56
N ILE A 183 15.64 -15.27 -17.72
CA ILE A 183 16.85 -15.78 -17.03
C ILE A 183 17.22 -14.74 -15.97
N CYS A 184 16.91 -15.02 -14.72
CA CYS A 184 17.88 -14.85 -13.65
C CYS A 184 17.77 -16.11 -12.83
N ALA A 185 18.75 -16.98 -13.07
CA ALA A 185 18.94 -18.20 -12.36
C ALA A 185 18.88 -17.94 -10.85
N THR A 186 18.18 -18.83 -10.18
CA THR A 186 18.43 -19.17 -8.80
C THR A 186 19.92 -19.45 -8.61
N ALA A 187 20.68 -18.45 -8.17
CA ALA A 187 21.80 -18.73 -7.30
C ALA A 187 21.19 -18.94 -5.90
N PRO A 188 21.44 -20.07 -5.22
CA PRO A 188 21.29 -20.05 -3.78
C PRO A 188 22.37 -19.08 -3.29
N VAL A 189 21.99 -17.86 -2.93
CA VAL A 189 22.84 -17.08 -2.02
C VAL A 189 22.76 -17.82 -0.70
N GLN A 190 23.72 -18.72 -0.50
CA GLN A 190 23.99 -19.31 0.78
C GLN A 190 24.52 -18.16 1.64
N ALA A 191 23.64 -17.54 2.41
CA ALA A 191 24.02 -16.59 3.43
C ALA A 191 24.95 -17.33 4.39
N GLN A 192 26.25 -17.01 4.32
CA GLN A 192 27.21 -17.41 5.32
C GLN A 192 26.72 -16.82 6.64
N ALA A 193 26.27 -17.69 7.55
CA ALA A 193 25.91 -17.27 8.89
C ALA A 193 27.14 -16.59 9.51
N PRO A 194 27.06 -15.31 9.91
CA PRO A 194 28.14 -14.69 10.64
C PRO A 194 28.33 -15.44 11.98
N PRO A 195 29.57 -15.47 12.50
CA PRO A 195 29.89 -16.19 13.74
C PRO A 195 29.00 -15.74 14.90
N ALA A 196 28.61 -16.72 15.71
CA ALA A 196 27.45 -16.70 16.61
C ALA A 196 27.56 -15.81 17.87
N ASP A 197 28.48 -14.84 17.93
CA ASP A 197 28.73 -14.05 19.15
C ASP A 197 28.48 -12.55 19.00
N THR A 198 27.94 -12.08 17.86
CA THR A 198 27.48 -10.68 17.76
C THR A 198 25.98 -10.59 18.05
N PRO A 199 25.51 -9.69 18.95
CA PRO A 199 24.09 -9.49 19.16
C PRO A 199 23.44 -9.07 17.85
N ALA A 200 22.48 -9.88 17.39
CA ALA A 200 21.73 -9.65 16.16
C ALA A 200 20.23 -9.51 16.48
N VAL A 201 19.56 -8.55 15.84
CA VAL A 201 18.11 -8.42 15.88
C VAL A 201 17.50 -9.33 14.82
N ARG A 202 16.48 -10.11 15.20
CA ARG A 202 15.81 -11.09 14.34
C ARG A 202 14.32 -10.87 14.34
N LEU A 203 13.63 -11.29 13.29
CA LEU A 203 12.17 -11.16 13.22
C LEU A 203 11.47 -11.91 14.37
N ALA A 204 12.05 -13.05 14.78
CA ALA A 204 11.57 -13.83 15.91
C ALA A 204 11.52 -13.05 17.24
N ASP A 205 12.38 -12.04 17.41
CA ASP A 205 12.40 -11.17 18.59
C ASP A 205 11.10 -10.35 18.71
N PHE A 206 10.45 -10.04 17.58
CA PHE A 206 9.21 -9.26 17.52
C PHE A 206 7.95 -10.13 17.43
N ARG A 207 8.07 -11.46 17.35
CA ARG A 207 6.92 -12.38 17.22
C ARG A 207 5.82 -12.16 18.27
N PRO A 208 6.11 -11.81 19.55
CA PRO A 208 5.06 -11.50 20.52
C PRO A 208 4.18 -10.29 20.15
N LEU A 209 4.71 -9.33 19.38
CA LEU A 209 3.96 -8.15 18.93
C LEU A 209 2.97 -8.48 17.81
N LEU A 210 3.14 -9.61 17.10
CA LEU A 210 2.29 -10.02 15.98
C LEU A 210 0.93 -10.58 16.40
N ARG A 211 0.34 -10.00 17.45
CA ARG A 211 -0.92 -10.41 18.07
C ARG A 211 -1.87 -9.21 18.07
N TYR A 212 -3.18 -9.48 17.94
CA TYR A 212 -4.21 -8.46 17.69
C TYR A 212 -4.95 -7.99 18.97
N ASP A 213 -4.31 -8.10 20.13
CA ASP A 213 -4.96 -7.98 21.43
C ASP A 213 -4.16 -7.19 22.48
N TRP A 214 -3.13 -6.44 22.07
CA TRP A 214 -2.38 -5.60 23.01
C TRP A 214 -3.14 -4.33 23.37
N GLN A 215 -3.26 -4.06 24.68
CA GLN A 215 -3.95 -2.90 25.22
C GLN A 215 -3.06 -2.18 26.23
N GLY A 216 -3.15 -0.86 26.28
CA GLY A 216 -2.37 -0.07 27.23
C GLY A 216 -2.39 1.41 26.91
N THR A 217 -1.23 2.05 26.97
CA THR A 217 -1.13 3.51 26.86
C THR A 217 0.05 3.96 26.02
N LEU A 218 -0.09 5.15 25.44
CA LEU A 218 0.99 5.99 24.97
C LEU A 218 1.08 7.19 25.90
N THR A 219 2.22 7.39 26.55
CA THR A 219 2.55 8.63 27.25
C THR A 219 3.58 9.40 26.43
N TYR A 220 3.29 10.63 26.03
CA TYR A 220 4.21 11.47 25.24
C TYR A 220 4.36 12.87 25.85
N LEU A 221 5.50 13.50 25.57
CA LEU A 221 5.77 14.88 25.98
C LEU A 221 5.25 15.85 24.92
N ASP A 222 4.23 16.62 25.26
CA ASP A 222 3.65 17.62 24.36
C ASP A 222 4.68 18.71 24.03
N TYR A 223 4.82 19.05 22.74
CA TYR A 223 5.87 19.99 22.29
C TYR A 223 5.63 21.43 22.76
N GLN A 224 4.36 21.83 22.92
CA GLN A 224 4.01 23.20 23.30
C GLN A 224 4.12 23.41 24.81
N SER A 225 3.48 22.53 25.58
CA SER A 225 3.38 22.66 27.03
C SER A 225 4.53 21.99 27.79
N GLN A 226 5.29 21.10 27.13
CA GLN A 226 6.31 20.26 27.76
C GLN A 226 5.77 19.43 28.94
N ARG A 227 4.47 19.10 28.91
CA ARG A 227 3.80 18.25 29.90
C ARG A 227 3.53 16.87 29.32
N PRO A 228 3.59 15.80 30.14
CA PRO A 228 3.23 14.47 29.71
C PRO A 228 1.72 14.36 29.48
N VAL A 229 1.33 13.83 28.33
CA VAL A 229 -0.06 13.48 27.98
C VAL A 229 -0.13 11.97 27.80
N THR A 230 -1.18 11.33 28.32
CA THR A 230 -1.38 9.88 28.22
C THR A 230 -2.67 9.55 27.49
N LEU A 231 -2.57 8.71 26.46
CA LEU A 231 -3.69 8.24 25.65
C LEU A 231 -3.88 6.74 25.81
N VAL A 232 -5.13 6.30 25.94
CA VAL A 232 -5.46 4.87 25.85
C VAL A 232 -5.15 4.40 24.44
N THR A 233 -4.34 3.37 24.32
CA THR A 233 -3.77 2.91 23.06
C THR A 233 -3.89 1.40 22.91
N ARG A 234 -4.25 0.94 21.72
CA ARG A 234 -4.15 -0.47 21.31
C ARG A 234 -3.01 -0.65 20.32
N LEU A 235 -2.37 -1.81 20.35
CA LEU A 235 -1.29 -2.17 19.42
C LEU A 235 -1.63 -3.49 18.70
N ASN A 236 -1.44 -3.50 17.39
CA ASN A 236 -1.48 -4.71 16.58
C ASN A 236 -0.23 -4.79 15.71
N GLY A 237 0.59 -5.82 15.88
CA GLY A 237 1.71 -6.10 14.98
C GLY A 237 1.30 -7.02 13.84
N MET A 238 1.80 -6.74 12.64
CA MET A 238 1.56 -7.55 11.44
C MET A 238 2.87 -7.78 10.70
N GLN A 239 3.12 -9.01 10.25
CA GLN A 239 4.27 -9.30 9.41
C GLN A 239 3.94 -8.90 7.96
N ALA A 240 4.70 -7.96 7.41
CA ALA A 240 4.55 -7.43 6.05
C ALA A 240 5.44 -8.16 5.02
N GLY A 241 6.52 -8.80 5.47
CA GLY A 241 7.46 -9.54 4.62
C GLY A 241 8.47 -10.38 5.41
N ALA A 242 9.46 -10.97 4.73
CA ALA A 242 10.44 -11.88 5.34
C ALA A 242 11.29 -11.25 6.47
N GLY A 243 11.44 -9.93 6.47
CA GLY A 243 12.11 -9.16 7.52
C GLY A 243 11.42 -7.83 7.80
N GLU A 244 10.13 -7.73 7.53
CA GLU A 244 9.37 -6.50 7.64
C GLU A 244 8.11 -6.73 8.47
N LEU A 245 7.85 -5.84 9.42
CA LEU A 245 6.61 -5.81 10.19
C LEU A 245 6.07 -4.39 10.31
N VAL A 246 4.77 -4.27 10.52
CA VAL A 246 4.07 -3.02 10.77
C VAL A 246 3.45 -3.08 12.16
N LEU A 247 3.61 -2.01 12.93
CA LEU A 247 2.94 -1.79 14.21
C LEU A 247 1.80 -0.80 13.99
N ASP A 248 0.56 -1.25 14.13
CA ASP A 248 -0.67 -0.43 14.09
C ASP A 248 -1.04 0.00 15.51
N TYR A 249 -1.10 1.31 15.73
CA TYR A 249 -1.49 1.93 16.98
C TYR A 249 -2.85 2.61 16.82
N GLN A 250 -3.77 2.35 17.75
CA GLN A 250 -5.08 3.00 17.79
C GLN A 250 -5.18 3.80 19.08
N TYR A 251 -5.23 5.13 18.96
CA TYR A 251 -5.29 6.09 20.04
C TYR A 251 -6.71 6.54 20.27
N GLN A 252 -7.14 6.58 21.53
CA GLN A 252 -8.37 7.25 21.91
C GLN A 252 -8.03 8.64 22.44
N GLU A 253 -8.48 9.67 21.73
CA GLU A 253 -8.33 11.06 22.16
C GLU A 253 -9.29 11.37 23.33
N PRO A 254 -8.94 12.33 24.21
CA PRO A 254 -9.79 12.71 25.35
C PRO A 254 -11.20 13.14 24.94
N GLU A 255 -11.34 13.67 23.74
CA GLU A 255 -12.59 14.15 23.14
C GLU A 255 -13.45 13.01 22.54
N GLY A 256 -12.97 11.76 22.61
CA GLY A 256 -13.65 10.56 22.13
C GLY A 256 -13.30 10.15 20.69
N GLY A 257 -12.49 10.94 19.98
CA GLY A 257 -11.98 10.61 18.66
C GLY A 257 -11.05 9.39 18.68
N LEU A 258 -11.08 8.57 17.62
CA LEU A 258 -10.14 7.47 17.42
C LEU A 258 -9.18 7.81 16.28
N VAL A 259 -7.89 7.86 16.60
CA VAL A 259 -6.82 8.15 15.66
C VAL A 259 -5.98 6.89 15.45
N LYS A 260 -5.56 6.63 14.21
CA LYS A 260 -4.67 5.51 13.88
C LYS A 260 -3.29 6.03 13.51
N GLY A 261 -2.26 5.36 13.99
CA GLY A 261 -0.87 5.59 13.59
C GLY A 261 -0.19 4.28 13.25
N PHE A 262 0.80 4.32 12.36
CA PHE A 262 1.51 3.13 11.91
C PHE A 262 3.01 3.37 11.99
N GLU A 263 3.76 2.35 12.38
CA GLU A 263 5.23 2.37 12.29
C GLU A 263 5.69 1.11 11.55
N ARG A 264 6.54 1.28 10.52
CA ARG A 264 7.11 0.16 9.75
C ARG A 264 8.50 -0.19 10.27
N LEU A 265 8.79 -1.46 10.53
CA LEU A 265 10.11 -1.93 10.90
C LEU A 265 10.62 -2.87 9.82
N ARG A 266 11.75 -2.52 9.20
CA ARG A 266 12.44 -3.36 8.21
C ARG A 266 13.80 -3.78 8.75
N LEU A 267 13.94 -5.05 9.12
CA LEU A 267 15.18 -5.62 9.62
C LEU A 267 16.25 -5.59 8.53
N ARG A 268 17.47 -5.26 8.91
CA ARG A 268 18.60 -5.37 8.00
C ARG A 268 19.05 -6.83 7.90
N PRO A 269 19.44 -7.30 6.69
CA PRO A 269 19.91 -8.68 6.51
C PRO A 269 21.14 -9.03 7.36
N ASP A 270 21.95 -8.02 7.73
CA ASP A 270 23.13 -8.17 8.58
C ASP A 270 22.79 -8.41 10.07
N GLY A 271 21.54 -8.22 10.49
CA GLY A 271 21.11 -8.34 11.88
C GLY A 271 21.62 -7.24 12.81
N HIS A 272 22.38 -6.25 12.33
CA HIS A 272 22.97 -5.17 13.14
C HIS A 272 22.05 -3.97 13.33
N GLY A 273 20.78 -4.10 12.93
CA GLY A 273 19.76 -3.10 13.18
C GLY A 273 18.58 -3.23 12.22
N LEU A 274 17.82 -2.15 12.09
CA LEU A 274 16.62 -2.08 11.28
C LEU A 274 16.33 -0.64 10.85
N VAL A 275 15.43 -0.45 9.90
CA VAL A 275 14.83 0.86 9.61
C VAL A 275 13.49 0.93 10.31
N TRP A 276 13.31 1.88 11.23
CA TRP A 276 12.08 2.09 12.00
C TRP A 276 11.40 3.37 11.53
N ASP A 277 10.31 3.26 10.79
CA ASP A 277 9.57 4.39 10.22
C ASP A 277 10.51 5.35 9.48
N GLU A 278 11.18 4.82 8.45
CA GLU A 278 12.19 5.48 7.62
C GLU A 278 13.51 5.84 8.33
N LEU A 279 13.57 5.76 9.66
CA LEU A 279 14.78 6.04 10.44
C LEU A 279 15.71 4.81 10.51
N PRO A 280 16.93 4.83 9.94
CA PRO A 280 17.89 3.75 10.11
C PRO A 280 18.39 3.72 11.57
N MET A 281 18.22 2.59 12.25
CA MET A 281 18.64 2.40 13.63
C MET A 281 19.59 1.20 13.75
N ARG A 282 20.73 1.38 14.42
CA ARG A 282 21.69 0.31 14.75
C ARG A 282 21.31 -0.32 16.09
N LEU A 283 21.43 -1.65 16.16
CA LEU A 283 21.33 -2.38 17.41
C LEU A 283 22.57 -2.05 18.26
N HIS A 284 22.32 -1.47 19.43
CA HIS A 284 23.35 -1.12 20.39
C HIS A 284 23.44 -2.15 21.51
N GLN A 285 22.30 -2.68 21.95
CA GLN A 285 22.25 -3.69 23.02
C GLN A 285 21.09 -4.67 22.81
N ARG A 286 21.35 -5.94 23.11
CA ARG A 286 20.35 -7.02 23.17
C ARG A 286 20.53 -7.80 24.47
N THR A 287 19.53 -7.75 25.34
CA THR A 287 19.60 -8.37 26.67
C THR A 287 18.37 -9.23 26.91
N ALA A 288 18.56 -10.54 27.07
CA ALA A 288 17.51 -11.40 27.62
C ALA A 288 17.45 -11.17 29.14
N ARG A 289 16.26 -10.95 29.68
CA ARG A 289 16.04 -10.69 31.10
C ARG A 289 15.52 -11.92 31.83
N PRO A 290 15.72 -12.04 33.16
CA PRO A 290 15.28 -13.20 33.94
C PRO A 290 13.78 -13.48 33.87
N ASP A 291 13.02 -12.44 33.55
CA ASP A 291 11.56 -12.41 33.53
C ASP A 291 10.97 -12.77 32.15
N SER A 292 11.77 -13.47 31.33
CA SER A 292 11.46 -13.89 29.96
C SER A 292 11.11 -12.74 29.01
N THR A 293 11.55 -11.51 29.32
CA THR A 293 11.49 -10.39 28.37
C THR A 293 12.82 -10.21 27.66
N LEU A 294 12.73 -9.80 26.40
CA LEU A 294 13.86 -9.36 25.61
C LEU A 294 13.89 -7.83 25.63
N GLN A 295 15.05 -7.26 25.94
CA GLN A 295 15.32 -5.84 25.79
C GLN A 295 16.23 -5.59 24.59
N LEU A 296 15.79 -4.72 23.68
CA LEU A 296 16.57 -4.21 22.57
C LEU A 296 16.79 -2.71 22.77
N VAL A 297 18.01 -2.24 22.54
CA VAL A 297 18.34 -0.80 22.48
C VAL A 297 18.82 -0.50 21.07
N LEU A 298 18.04 0.31 20.36
CA LEU A 298 18.29 0.73 18.99
C LEU A 298 18.62 2.22 18.99
N VAL A 299 19.64 2.63 18.22
CA VAL A 299 20.07 4.04 18.14
C VAL A 299 20.22 4.45 16.67
N GLY A 300 19.67 5.60 16.31
CA GLY A 300 19.78 6.19 14.96
C GLY A 300 19.87 7.72 15.03
N GLU A 301 20.38 8.33 13.97
CA GLU A 301 20.43 9.79 13.82
C GLU A 301 19.25 10.26 12.97
N GLY A 302 18.50 11.24 13.46
CA GLY A 302 17.30 11.72 12.81
C GLY A 302 16.92 13.13 13.23
N ARG A 303 15.62 13.43 13.19
CA ARG A 303 15.07 14.70 13.64
C ARG A 303 13.95 14.48 14.63
N ASP A 304 13.86 15.37 15.61
CA ASP A 304 12.74 15.48 16.54
C ASP A 304 12.50 16.98 16.78
N ASP A 305 11.25 17.42 16.88
CA ASP A 305 10.92 18.85 16.95
C ASP A 305 11.57 19.73 15.86
N ASN A 306 11.67 19.20 14.63
CA ASN A 306 12.40 19.82 13.52
C ASN A 306 13.89 20.11 13.79
N ARG A 307 14.50 19.52 14.83
CA ARG A 307 15.92 19.66 15.19
C ARG A 307 16.67 18.35 15.00
N PRO A 308 17.94 18.37 14.57
CA PRO A 308 18.78 17.17 14.55
C PRO A 308 18.92 16.56 15.95
N ALA A 309 18.73 15.24 16.04
CA ALA A 309 18.82 14.51 17.30
C ALA A 309 19.28 13.06 17.10
N THR A 310 20.05 12.56 18.07
CA THR A 310 20.26 11.13 18.24
C THR A 310 18.99 10.55 18.88
N ILE A 311 18.36 9.58 18.23
CA ILE A 311 17.13 8.93 18.70
C ILE A 311 17.48 7.53 19.21
N ARG A 312 17.12 7.24 20.46
CA ARG A 312 17.23 5.93 21.09
C ARG A 312 15.85 5.34 21.28
N ARG A 313 15.63 4.13 20.76
CA ARG A 313 14.45 3.30 21.04
C ARG A 313 14.84 2.15 21.94
N THR A 314 14.25 2.09 23.13
CA THR A 314 14.37 0.95 24.04
C THR A 314 13.09 0.13 23.96
N VAL A 315 13.21 -1.10 23.47
CA VAL A 315 12.09 -2.01 23.24
C VAL A 315 12.18 -3.17 24.23
N LEU A 316 11.17 -3.33 25.07
CA LEU A 316 11.01 -4.48 25.95
C LEU A 316 9.87 -5.34 25.41
N ILE A 317 10.14 -6.60 25.09
CA ILE A 317 9.18 -7.51 24.47
C ILE A 317 9.10 -8.79 25.31
N GLY A 318 7.90 -9.12 25.79
CA GLY A 318 7.60 -10.39 26.42
C GLY A 318 6.28 -10.95 25.91
N ALA A 319 5.88 -12.12 26.41
CA ALA A 319 4.65 -12.80 25.97
C ALA A 319 3.34 -12.08 26.37
N ARG A 320 3.39 -11.26 27.44
CA ARG A 320 2.22 -10.55 28.02
C ARG A 320 2.48 -9.08 28.36
N ARG A 321 3.69 -8.58 28.10
CA ARG A 321 4.04 -7.17 28.26
C ARG A 321 4.92 -6.70 27.13
N CYS A 322 4.67 -5.47 26.69
CA CYS A 322 5.53 -4.76 25.77
C CYS A 322 5.72 -3.33 26.26
N ARG A 323 6.93 -2.79 26.10
CA ARG A 323 7.22 -1.37 26.31
C ARG A 323 8.08 -0.87 25.18
N ILE A 324 7.73 0.24 24.58
CA ILE A 324 8.51 0.88 23.51
C ILE A 324 8.76 2.32 23.94
N ARG A 325 10.00 2.64 24.31
CA ARG A 325 10.38 3.98 24.77
C ARG A 325 11.22 4.68 23.72
N LYS A 326 10.83 5.88 23.32
CA LYS A 326 11.62 6.80 22.49
C LYS A 326 12.26 7.86 23.37
N GLU A 327 13.57 7.97 23.27
CA GLU A 327 14.38 9.00 23.91
C GLU A 327 15.16 9.73 22.83
N VAL A 328 15.37 11.03 23.01
CA VAL A 328 16.11 11.88 22.06
C VAL A 328 17.19 12.67 22.77
N ARG A 329 18.33 12.85 22.12
CA ARG A 329 19.39 13.74 22.56
C ARG A 329 19.68 14.72 21.43
N PHE A 330 19.40 15.99 21.67
CA PHE A 330 19.65 17.04 20.67
C PHE A 330 21.15 17.32 20.56
N ALA A 331 21.57 17.82 19.39
CA ALA A 331 22.95 18.27 19.19
C ALA A 331 23.37 19.28 20.27
N GLY A 332 24.54 19.06 20.89
CA GLY A 332 25.06 19.89 21.97
C GLY A 332 24.56 19.54 23.38
N GLN A 333 23.64 18.59 23.53
CA GLN A 333 23.20 18.07 24.84
C GLN A 333 23.88 16.75 25.18
N THR A 334 24.09 16.50 26.47
CA THR A 334 24.68 15.25 26.97
C THR A 334 23.62 14.19 27.26
N ASP A 335 22.45 14.61 27.75
CA ASP A 335 21.44 13.72 28.30
C ASP A 335 20.34 13.40 27.29
N PHE A 336 19.75 12.22 27.45
CA PHE A 336 18.59 11.80 26.67
C PHE A 336 17.29 12.26 27.36
N LEU A 337 16.43 12.93 26.61
CA LEU A 337 15.07 13.29 26.98
C LEU A 337 14.09 12.21 26.52
N GLN A 338 13.26 11.69 27.41
CA GLN A 338 12.17 10.79 27.02
C GLN A 338 11.09 11.57 26.26
N ARG A 339 10.87 11.22 24.98
CA ARG A 339 9.85 11.86 24.13
C ARG A 339 8.51 11.16 24.23
N ASN A 340 8.53 9.83 24.18
CA ASN A 340 7.32 9.06 24.36
C ASN A 340 7.64 7.66 24.86
N GLU A 341 6.59 7.02 25.36
CA GLU A 341 6.61 5.66 25.82
C GLU A 341 5.27 4.99 25.62
N TYR A 342 5.31 3.84 24.96
CA TYR A 342 4.21 2.90 24.92
C TYR A 342 4.39 1.86 26.02
N GLN A 343 3.30 1.54 26.71
CA GLN A 343 3.22 0.42 27.65
C GLN A 343 1.99 -0.41 27.32
N PHE A 344 2.18 -1.70 27.07
CA PHE A 344 1.10 -2.62 26.71
C PHE A 344 1.13 -3.89 27.55
N THR A 345 -0.06 -4.41 27.83
CA THR A 345 -0.30 -5.70 28.44
C THR A 345 -1.28 -6.52 27.62
N ARG A 346 -1.31 -7.83 27.92
CA ARG A 346 -2.22 -8.80 27.34
C ARG A 346 -2.57 -9.90 28.33
#